data_AF-A0A1G6EGG0-F1
#
_entry.id   AF-A0A1G6EGG0-F1
#
_cell.length_a   1.000
_cell.length_b   1.000
_cell.length_c   1.000
_cell.angle_alpha   90.00
_cell.angle_beta   90.00
_cell.angle_gamma   90.00
#
_symmetry.space_group_name_H-M   'P 1'
#
loop_
_entity.id
_entity.type
_entity.pdbx_description
1 polymer ?
#
loop_
_entity_poly.entity_id
_entity_poly.type
_entity_poly.pdbx_seq_one_letter_code
_entity_poly.pdbx_strand_id
1 'polypeptide(L)'
;MFDIIYEINMLEEKYGDDFNWGTDFNCDFFQKQLARESDLTPYKKVKALAKCYSNDDVLFLLDNKSYRIYHLTYSSGEPRYIEFQNGKDVIEYIEKQYIDEYM
;
A
#
# COMPACT_ATOMS: atom_id res chain seq x y z
N MET A 1 -4.38 19.38 3.48
CA MET A 1 -4.92 18.02 3.29
C MET A 1 -3.72 17.12 3.09
N PHE A 2 -3.62 16.01 3.83
CA PHE A 2 -2.48 15.12 3.72
C PHE A 2 -2.55 14.38 2.37
N ASP A 3 -1.48 14.45 1.57
CA ASP A 3 -1.39 13.79 0.27
C ASP A 3 -0.37 12.67 0.33
N ILE A 4 -0.86 11.45 0.53
CA ILE A 4 -0.03 10.28 0.70
C ILE A 4 0.79 9.92 -0.54
N ILE A 5 0.30 10.24 -1.74
CA ILE A 5 1.03 9.97 -2.99
C ILE A 5 2.26 10.88 -3.05
N TYR A 6 2.07 12.17 -2.72
CA TYR A 6 3.16 13.12 -2.64
C TYR A 6 4.24 12.68 -1.62
N GLU A 7 3.83 12.25 -0.43
CA GLU A 7 4.78 11.81 0.61
C GLU A 7 5.54 10.54 0.21
N ILE A 8 4.92 9.58 -0.47
CA ILE A 8 5.62 8.39 -0.98
C ILE A 8 6.67 8.78 -2.02
N ASN A 9 6.33 9.69 -2.94
CA ASN A 9 7.27 10.18 -3.94
C ASN A 9 8.43 10.96 -3.28
N MET A 10 8.18 11.68 -2.17
CA MET A 10 9.24 12.33 -1.39
C MET A 10 10.19 11.31 -0.74
N LEU A 11 9.69 10.15 -0.29
CA LEU A 11 10.55 9.06 0.20
C LEU A 11 11.37 8.43 -0.94
N GLU A 12 10.75 8.23 -2.11
CA GLU A 12 11.43 7.75 -3.32
C GLU A 12 12.56 8.71 -3.74
N GLU A 13 12.32 10.03 -3.73
CA GLU A 13 13.36 11.03 -3.98
C GLU A 13 14.46 11.03 -2.90
N LYS A 14 14.09 10.82 -1.63
CA LYS A 14 15.02 10.85 -0.49
C LYS A 14 15.98 9.66 -0.49
N TYR A 15 15.48 8.46 -0.77
CA TYR A 15 16.24 7.21 -0.69
C TYR A 15 16.73 6.73 -2.07
N GLY A 16 16.22 7.31 -3.15
CA GLY A 16 16.62 7.01 -4.52
C GLY A 16 16.15 5.63 -4.99
N ASP A 17 16.85 5.09 -5.99
CA ASP A 17 16.49 3.84 -6.68
C ASP A 17 16.41 2.61 -5.75
N ASP A 18 17.02 2.68 -4.56
CA ASP A 18 16.97 1.61 -3.57
C ASP A 18 15.64 1.58 -2.79
N PHE A 19 14.84 2.65 -2.85
CA PHE A 19 13.54 2.69 -2.19
C PHE A 19 12.57 1.69 -2.82
N ASN A 20 11.93 0.88 -1.99
CA ASN A 20 11.15 -0.26 -2.43
C ASN A 20 9.65 0.02 -2.58
N TRP A 21 9.19 1.26 -2.51
CA TRP A 21 7.79 1.64 -2.72
C TRP A 21 7.67 2.70 -3.81
N GLY A 22 6.57 2.67 -4.56
CA GLY A 22 6.29 3.74 -5.51
C GLY A 22 4.84 3.79 -6.00
N THR A 23 4.55 4.83 -6.78
CA THR A 23 3.20 5.21 -7.20
C THR A 23 2.93 4.99 -8.69
N ASP A 24 3.97 4.64 -9.47
CA ASP A 24 3.83 4.27 -10.88
C ASP A 24 3.52 2.77 -11.05
N PHE A 25 2.24 2.44 -11.01
CA PHE A 25 1.78 1.05 -11.13
C PHE A 25 0.34 0.95 -11.65
N ASN A 26 -0.06 -0.26 -12.09
CA ASN A 26 -1.40 -0.52 -12.60
C ASN A 26 -2.44 -0.63 -11.48
N CYS A 27 -2.98 0.51 -11.03
CA CYS A 27 -3.99 0.58 -9.98
C CYS A 27 -5.21 -0.31 -10.24
N ASP A 28 -5.72 -0.32 -11.48
CA ASP A 28 -6.93 -1.08 -11.85
C ASP A 28 -6.74 -2.59 -11.72
N PHE A 29 -5.53 -3.08 -12.03
CA PHE A 29 -5.19 -4.48 -11.87
C PHE A 29 -5.28 -4.89 -10.39
N PHE A 30 -4.64 -4.14 -9.49
CA PHE A 30 -4.59 -4.48 -8.07
C PHE A 30 -5.93 -4.29 -7.36
N GLN A 31 -6.74 -3.30 -7.75
CA GLN A 31 -8.11 -3.16 -7.22
C GLN A 31 -8.97 -4.38 -7.58
N LYS A 32 -8.87 -4.88 -8.82
CA LYS A 32 -9.56 -6.10 -9.25
C LYS A 32 -9.02 -7.35 -8.55
N GLN A 33 -7.72 -7.40 -8.31
CA GLN A 33 -7.09 -8.51 -7.61
C GLN A 33 -7.55 -8.56 -6.15
N LEU A 34 -7.48 -7.45 -5.44
CA LEU A 34 -7.95 -7.37 -4.06
C LEU A 34 -9.43 -7.78 -3.96
N ALA A 35 -10.29 -7.35 -4.89
CA ALA A 35 -11.69 -7.75 -4.95
C ALA A 35 -11.92 -9.25 -5.20
N ARG A 36 -10.93 -9.99 -5.74
CA ARG A 36 -10.98 -11.45 -5.90
C ARG A 36 -10.48 -12.19 -4.67
N GLU A 37 -9.44 -11.66 -4.03
CA GLU A 37 -8.75 -12.35 -2.93
C GLU A 37 -9.37 -12.08 -1.56
N SER A 38 -10.10 -10.97 -1.40
CA SER A 38 -10.70 -10.58 -0.12
C SER A 38 -12.21 -10.43 -0.19
N ASP A 39 -12.90 -10.84 0.88
CA ASP A 39 -14.32 -10.54 1.08
C ASP A 39 -14.48 -9.09 1.55
N LEU A 40 -14.22 -8.14 0.64
CA LEU A 40 -14.41 -6.71 0.87
C LEU A 40 -15.89 -6.32 0.82
N THR A 41 -16.83 -7.22 1.08
CA THR A 41 -18.28 -6.91 1.10
C THR A 41 -18.64 -5.58 1.77
N PRO A 42 -18.00 -5.14 2.88
CA PRO A 42 -18.30 -3.83 3.47
C PRO A 42 -17.75 -2.62 2.69
N TYR A 43 -16.76 -2.76 1.82
CA TYR A 43 -16.10 -1.67 1.09
C TYR A 43 -16.39 -1.74 -0.40
N LYS A 44 -17.27 -0.86 -0.90
CA LYS A 44 -17.72 -0.86 -2.30
C LYS A 44 -16.75 -0.15 -3.24
N LYS A 45 -15.89 0.72 -2.72
CA LYS A 45 -14.80 1.35 -3.46
C LYS A 45 -13.51 1.23 -2.67
N VAL A 46 -12.49 0.83 -3.41
CA VAL A 46 -11.10 0.80 -2.97
C VAL A 46 -10.27 1.53 -4.02
N LYS A 47 -9.29 2.31 -3.58
CA LYS A 47 -8.35 2.98 -4.45
C LYS A 47 -6.94 2.49 -4.13
N ALA A 48 -6.26 1.89 -5.09
CA ALA A 48 -4.84 1.59 -4.94
C ALA A 48 -4.04 2.91 -5.01
N LEU A 49 -3.03 3.05 -4.15
CA LEU A 49 -2.27 4.29 -4.00
C LEU A 49 -0.77 4.12 -4.24
N ALA A 50 -0.20 3.00 -3.80
CA ALA A 50 1.20 2.67 -3.99
C ALA A 50 1.41 1.16 -3.90
N LYS A 51 2.53 0.69 -4.44
CA LYS A 51 2.94 -0.72 -4.39
C LYS A 51 4.38 -0.80 -3.90
N CYS A 52 4.67 -1.84 -3.11
CA CYS A 52 6.04 -2.25 -2.85
C CYS A 52 6.59 -3.03 -4.06
N TYR A 53 7.76 -2.64 -4.56
CA TYR A 53 8.45 -3.27 -5.69
C TYR A 53 9.19 -4.55 -5.28
N SER A 54 9.53 -4.73 -4.01
CA SER A 54 10.27 -5.89 -3.52
C SER A 54 9.39 -7.06 -3.06
N ASN A 55 8.09 -6.84 -2.88
CA ASN A 55 7.15 -7.89 -2.45
C ASN A 55 5.73 -7.67 -3.04
N ASP A 56 4.74 -8.39 -2.55
CA ASP A 56 3.33 -8.31 -3.02
C ASP A 56 2.44 -7.35 -2.20
N ASP A 57 3.06 -6.41 -1.47
CA ASP A 57 2.35 -5.40 -0.71
C ASP A 57 1.83 -4.29 -1.61
N VAL A 58 0.57 -3.92 -1.38
CA VAL A 58 -0.09 -2.81 -2.06
C VAL A 58 -0.89 -2.01 -1.05
N LEU A 59 -0.72 -0.69 -1.08
CA LEU A 59 -1.44 0.27 -0.25
C LEU A 59 -2.75 0.68 -0.92
N PHE A 60 -3.84 0.56 -0.16
CA PHE A 60 -5.19 0.96 -0.58
C PHE A 60 -5.81 1.97 0.37
N LEU A 61 -6.65 2.84 -0.18
CA LEU A 61 -7.62 3.65 0.54
C LEU A 61 -9.02 3.04 0.40
N LEU A 62 -9.67 2.82 1.54
CA LEU A 62 -11.01 2.23 1.62
C LEU A 62 -12.09 3.33 1.77
N ASP A 63 -13.35 2.97 1.52
CA ASP A 63 -14.51 3.89 1.61
C ASP A 63 -14.68 4.57 2.98
N ASN A 64 -14.32 3.87 4.06
CA ASN A 64 -14.31 4.40 5.42
C ASN A 64 -13.14 5.36 5.70
N LYS A 65 -12.34 5.69 4.68
CA LYS A 65 -11.14 6.53 4.75
C LYS A 65 -9.98 5.94 5.57
N SER A 66 -10.03 4.64 5.89
CA SER A 66 -8.85 3.95 6.43
C SER A 66 -7.91 3.54 5.31
N TYR A 67 -6.63 3.44 5.64
CA TYR A 67 -5.61 2.90 4.76
C TYR A 67 -5.32 1.46 5.12
N ARG A 68 -5.10 0.60 4.13
CA ARG A 68 -4.63 -0.77 4.37
C ARG A 68 -3.52 -1.12 3.42
N ILE A 69 -2.43 -1.66 3.98
CA ILE A 69 -1.43 -2.38 3.19
C ILE A 69 -1.87 -3.83 3.18
N TYR A 70 -2.20 -4.35 2.00
CA TYR A 70 -2.50 -5.77 1.80
C TYR A 70 -1.29 -6.48 1.22
N HIS A 71 -0.92 -7.60 1.82
CA HIS A 71 0.00 -8.56 1.22
C HIS A 71 -0.81 -9.53 0.36
N LEU A 72 -0.78 -9.35 -0.97
CA LEU A 72 -1.59 -10.14 -1.89
C LEU A 72 -0.93 -11.50 -2.13
N THR A 73 -1.56 -12.59 -1.67
CA THR A 73 -1.01 -13.94 -1.83
C THR A 73 -1.67 -14.66 -3.01
N TYR A 74 -0.92 -14.87 -4.10
CA TYR A 74 -1.40 -15.58 -5.30
C TYR A 74 -1.78 -17.05 -5.08
N SER A 75 -1.50 -17.62 -3.91
CA SER A 75 -1.74 -19.03 -3.58
C SER A 75 -2.45 -19.19 -2.23
N SER A 76 -3.76 -19.47 -2.29
CA SER A 76 -4.60 -20.08 -1.24
C SER A 76 -4.30 -19.69 0.22
N GLY A 77 -4.25 -18.39 0.52
CA GLY A 77 -4.16 -17.85 1.87
C GLY A 77 -5.21 -16.76 2.10
N GLU A 78 -5.62 -16.54 3.34
CA GLU A 78 -6.38 -15.35 3.70
C GLU A 78 -5.47 -14.12 3.52
N PRO A 79 -5.89 -13.09 2.75
CA PRO A 79 -5.08 -11.90 2.55
C PRO A 79 -4.83 -11.22 3.90
N ARG A 80 -3.55 -11.04 4.23
CA ARG A 80 -3.13 -10.34 5.44
C ARG A 80 -3.07 -8.85 5.15
N TYR A 81 -3.46 -8.05 6.14
CA TYR A 81 -3.35 -6.61 6.03
C TYR A 81 -2.97 -5.95 7.35
N ILE A 82 -2.38 -4.77 7.22
CA ILE A 82 -2.19 -3.83 8.31
C ILE A 82 -3.07 -2.63 8.03
N GLU A 83 -3.89 -2.22 9.00
CA GLU A 83 -4.80 -1.08 8.88
C GLU A 83 -4.26 0.15 9.62
N PHE A 84 -4.41 1.31 8.99
CA PHE A 84 -4.02 2.60 9.52
C PHE A 84 -5.20 3.57 9.45
N GLN A 85 -5.35 4.39 10.49
CA GLN A 85 -6.43 5.38 10.57
C GLN A 85 -6.09 6.69 9.85
N ASN A 86 -4.82 6.93 9.56
CA ASN A 86 -4.37 8.13 8.86
C ASN A 86 -3.13 7.83 8.00
N GLY A 87 -2.88 8.70 7.02
CA GLY A 87 -1.78 8.51 6.08
C GLY A 87 -0.39 8.77 6.68
N LYS A 88 -0.28 9.56 7.77
CA LYS A 88 1.00 9.83 8.42
C LYS A 88 1.57 8.54 9.03
N ASP A 89 0.72 7.76 9.69
CA ASP A 89 1.11 6.46 10.25
C ASP A 89 1.55 5.48 9.15
N VAL A 90 0.96 5.56 7.95
CA VAL A 90 1.37 4.75 6.79
C VAL A 90 2.79 5.12 6.34
N ILE A 91 3.05 6.42 6.18
CA ILE A 91 4.37 6.92 5.75
C ILE A 91 5.44 6.55 6.78
N GLU A 92 5.18 6.78 8.07
CA GLU A 92 6.09 6.40 9.15
C GLU A 92 6.35 4.89 9.19
N TYR A 93 5.33 4.06 8.92
CA TYR A 93 5.50 2.61 8.82
C TYR A 93 6.37 2.21 7.64
N ILE A 94 6.10 2.72 6.44
CA ILE A 94 6.85 2.39 5.22
C ILE A 94 8.31 2.80 5.35
N GLU A 95 8.57 4.04 5.78
CA GLU A 95 9.92 4.56 5.93
C GLU A 95 10.70 3.76 6.98
N LYS A 96 10.07 3.48 8.13
CA LYS A 96 10.71 2.69 9.19
C LYS A 96 11.04 1.27 8.72
N GLN A 97 10.11 0.61 8.03
CA GLN A 97 10.35 -0.73 7.49
C GLN A 97 11.55 -0.73 6.53
N TYR A 98 11.60 0.25 5.62
CA TYR A 98 12.72 0.39 4.70
C TYR A 98 14.05 0.57 5.43
N ILE A 99 14.11 1.45 6.43
CA ILE A 99 15.31 1.66 7.25
C ILE A 99 15.71 0.37 7.98
N ASP A 100 14.77 -0.28 8.68
CA ASP A 100 15.07 -1.45 9.51
C ASP A 100 15.53 -2.67 8.68
N GLU A 101 15.10 -2.79 7.41
CA GLU A 101 15.40 -3.94 6.55
C GLU A 101 16.57 -3.71 5.58
N TYR A 102 16.83 -2.46 5.17
CA TYR A 102 17.76 -2.16 4.07
C TYR A 102 18.90 -1.19 4.42
N MET A 103 18.89 -0.57 5.61
CA MET A 103 19.95 0.36 6.08
C MET A 103 20.71 -0.19 7.29
#